data_AF-A0A953EQB7-F1
#
_entry.id   AF-A0A953EQB7-F1
#
_cell.length_a   1.000
_cell.length_b   1.000
_cell.length_c   1.000
_cell.angle_alpha   90.00
_cell.angle_beta   90.00
_cell.angle_gamma   90.00
#
_symmetry.space_group_name_H-M   'P 1'
#
loop_
_entity.id
_entity.type
_entity.pdbx_description
1 polymer ?
#
loop_
_entity_poly.entity_id
_entity_poly.type
_entity_poly.pdbx_seq_one_letter_code
_entity_poly.pdbx_strand_id
1 'polypeptide(L)'
;MSARSRYHASRIVSGATRWASGRDPARTAGANRVKSVGWIASAWATFKLGIVGLLSPFWAPAIMLRAATNNRRAKRLAASFPAQLRAIAAGRAPAAPSNKVLDIPAEIRLVVFSDLHRCVSGRVDWPARQRTKQLYEDVLEYYAADDWSLCENGDIEDYWLVGGSTYGAVYDALRMVGAALARYGHTALITETYKSHLDAIVANNDGIYGRIRRRFAVKGRYFRTVGNHDNPNNRPMVADRLQQHLGSFPLADYFALRDADGRLRGVICHGHHTDGWNAPERDNLGKLSTWIANTLIDVPRLNTPEGLAEPGAEEALLSGRFPDRLIEVNPTFGANTSYDSLDEERLFDAIEREGLGDLWLILGHTHFAATAPLSKTGRRWDRYVNSGSGVNDGVITAIEWDGSGTEPVVRLVGWMLATPDTSPDAIVVSPDGRHLARYVLEHDGDRLRPLAGESRAARDMAHA
;
A
#
# COMPACT_ATOMS: atom_id res chain seq x y z
N MET A 1 -1.60 11.69 28.43
CA MET A 1 -0.31 11.01 28.63
C MET A 1 0.70 12.00 29.20
N SER A 2 1.43 11.67 30.29
CA SER A 2 2.36 12.63 30.93
C SER A 2 3.68 12.77 30.17
N ALA A 3 4.35 13.92 30.28
CA ALA A 3 5.70 14.12 29.73
C ALA A 3 6.72 13.12 30.30
N ARG A 4 6.64 12.83 31.60
CA ARG A 4 7.50 11.85 32.28
C ARG A 4 7.33 10.43 31.71
N SER A 5 6.09 9.96 31.56
CA SER A 5 5.83 8.63 30.96
C SER A 5 6.36 8.51 29.53
N ARG A 6 6.27 9.59 28.75
CA ARG A 6 6.83 9.63 27.39
C ARG A 6 8.34 9.56 27.39
N TYR A 7 8.99 10.35 28.22
CA TYR A 7 10.45 10.36 28.34
C TYR A 7 11.00 8.98 28.69
N HIS A 8 10.40 8.29 29.67
CA HIS A 8 10.81 6.93 30.03
C HIS A 8 10.58 5.93 28.88
N ALA A 9 9.40 5.96 28.26
CA ALA A 9 9.10 5.08 27.11
C ALA A 9 10.09 5.30 25.96
N SER A 10 10.36 6.56 25.61
CA SER A 10 11.32 6.91 24.56
C SER A 10 12.71 6.38 24.88
N ARG A 11 13.21 6.54 26.11
CA ARG A 11 14.52 5.98 26.52
C ARG A 11 14.58 4.46 26.41
N ILE A 12 13.52 3.76 26.85
CA ILE A 12 13.44 2.30 26.76
C ILE A 12 13.48 1.87 25.30
N VAL A 13 12.60 2.43 24.47
CA VAL A 13 12.50 2.09 23.06
C VAL A 13 13.81 2.39 22.34
N SER A 14 14.33 3.61 22.43
CA SER A 14 15.58 3.97 21.75
C SER A 14 16.79 3.18 22.24
N GLY A 15 16.82 2.80 23.52
CA GLY A 15 17.86 1.91 24.05
C GLY A 15 17.80 0.51 23.44
N ALA A 16 16.59 -0.08 23.44
CA ALA A 16 16.35 -1.40 22.88
C ALA A 16 16.59 -1.45 21.37
N THR A 17 16.10 -0.48 20.61
CA THR A 17 16.24 -0.46 19.14
C THR A 17 17.69 -0.25 18.71
N ARG A 18 18.44 0.68 19.34
CA ARG A 18 19.88 0.84 19.05
C ARG A 18 20.69 -0.43 19.36
N TRP A 19 20.40 -1.06 20.49
CA TRP A 19 21.04 -2.33 20.88
C TRP A 19 20.76 -3.44 19.85
N ALA A 20 19.53 -3.49 19.33
CA ALA A 20 19.09 -4.49 18.37
C ALA A 20 19.73 -4.26 16.99
N SER A 21 19.72 -3.02 16.49
CA SER A 21 20.36 -2.66 15.23
C SER A 21 21.87 -2.94 15.24
N GLY A 22 22.55 -2.72 16.37
CA GLY A 22 23.98 -3.05 16.52
C GLY A 22 24.30 -4.55 16.53
N ARG A 23 23.28 -5.43 16.57
CA ARG A 23 23.41 -6.90 16.52
C ARG A 23 22.99 -7.50 15.20
N ASP A 24 22.38 -6.71 14.32
CA ASP A 24 22.08 -7.19 12.98
C ASP A 24 23.38 -7.47 12.22
N PRO A 25 23.46 -8.58 11.48
CA PRO A 25 24.67 -8.92 10.73
C PRO A 25 25.06 -7.75 9.80
N ALA A 26 26.35 -7.39 9.80
CA ALA A 26 26.87 -6.36 8.92
C ALA A 26 26.55 -6.71 7.45
N ARG A 27 25.98 -5.74 6.73
CA ARG A 27 25.68 -5.87 5.30
C ARG A 27 26.94 -5.64 4.48
N THR A 28 27.25 -6.55 3.55
CA THR A 28 28.04 -6.20 2.37
C THR A 28 27.11 -5.56 1.34
N ALA A 29 27.51 -4.41 0.80
CA ALA A 29 26.79 -3.75 -0.28
C ALA A 29 26.65 -4.72 -1.47
N GLY A 30 25.43 -4.88 -2.02
CA GLY A 30 25.15 -5.73 -3.17
C GLY A 30 24.59 -7.13 -2.88
N ALA A 31 24.44 -7.55 -1.63
CA ALA A 31 23.81 -8.83 -1.31
C ALA A 31 22.27 -8.74 -1.33
N ASN A 32 21.65 -8.91 -2.51
CA ASN A 32 20.19 -8.99 -2.69
C ASN A 32 19.52 -10.19 -1.98
N ARG A 33 20.24 -10.96 -1.17
CA ARG A 33 19.70 -12.09 -0.39
C ARG A 33 20.26 -12.08 1.02
N VAL A 34 19.47 -11.58 1.97
CA VAL A 34 19.69 -11.80 3.40
C VAL A 34 19.42 -13.29 3.66
N LYS A 35 20.47 -14.13 3.63
CA LYS A 35 20.35 -15.58 3.84
C LYS A 35 20.08 -15.97 5.29
N SER A 36 20.31 -15.07 6.25
CA SER A 36 20.13 -15.33 7.68
C SER A 36 19.63 -14.08 8.41
N VAL A 37 18.59 -14.26 9.22
CA VAL A 37 17.96 -13.21 10.04
C VAL A 37 18.64 -13.06 11.42
N GLY A 38 19.66 -13.87 11.70
CA GLY A 38 20.36 -13.92 12.98
C GLY A 38 19.65 -14.81 14.02
N TRP A 39 20.42 -15.31 14.99
CA TRP A 39 19.93 -16.31 15.96
C TRP A 39 18.83 -15.75 16.88
N ILE A 40 18.84 -14.45 17.20
CA ILE A 40 17.82 -13.82 18.05
C ILE A 40 16.46 -13.83 17.34
N ALA A 41 16.42 -13.39 16.07
CA ALA A 41 15.21 -13.39 15.27
C ALA A 41 14.67 -14.81 15.07
N SER A 42 15.55 -15.77 14.76
CA SER A 42 15.15 -17.18 14.64
C SER A 42 14.64 -17.78 15.95
N ALA A 43 15.24 -17.45 17.10
CA ALA A 43 14.78 -17.92 18.41
C ALA A 43 13.42 -17.31 18.78
N TRP A 44 13.23 -16.01 18.52
CA TRP A 44 11.95 -15.34 18.70
C TRP A 44 10.86 -15.95 17.81
N ALA A 45 11.15 -16.17 16.53
CA ALA A 45 10.23 -16.79 15.59
C ALA A 45 9.86 -18.22 15.99
N THR A 46 10.84 -19.03 16.40
CA THR A 46 10.60 -20.40 16.90
C THR A 46 9.73 -20.40 18.15
N PHE A 47 9.96 -19.48 19.08
CA PHE A 47 9.13 -19.30 20.27
C PHE A 47 7.68 -18.93 19.92
N LYS A 48 7.49 -17.94 19.03
CA LYS A 48 6.17 -17.56 18.52
C LYS A 48 5.45 -18.73 17.85
N LEU A 49 6.14 -19.48 16.99
CA LEU A 49 5.58 -20.65 16.32
C LEU A 49 5.15 -21.73 17.32
N GLY A 50 5.96 -21.96 18.38
CA GLY A 50 5.60 -22.86 19.46
C GLY A 50 4.30 -22.47 20.18
N ILE A 51 4.12 -21.17 20.46
CA ILE A 51 2.87 -20.65 21.04
C ILE A 51 1.70 -20.84 20.08
N VAL A 52 1.86 -20.51 18.80
CA VAL A 52 0.80 -20.68 17.79
C VAL A 52 0.39 -22.15 17.68
N GLY A 53 1.37 -23.07 17.61
CA GLY A 53 1.12 -24.50 17.56
C GLY A 53 0.38 -25.02 18.79
N LEU A 54 0.86 -24.68 19.98
CA LEU A 54 0.26 -25.09 21.26
C LEU A 54 -1.17 -24.58 21.43
N LEU A 55 -1.45 -23.38 20.96
CA LEU A 55 -2.78 -22.75 21.09
C LEU A 55 -3.69 -23.01 19.89
N SER A 56 -3.20 -23.65 18.82
CA SER A 56 -3.95 -23.86 17.58
C SER A 56 -5.34 -24.50 17.74
N PRO A 57 -5.59 -25.48 18.64
CA PRO A 57 -6.92 -26.06 18.80
C PRO A 57 -7.98 -25.07 19.29
N PHE A 58 -7.56 -24.01 19.99
CA PHE A 58 -8.46 -22.99 20.52
C PHE A 58 -8.60 -21.80 19.56
N TRP A 59 -7.51 -21.39 18.92
CA TRP A 59 -7.51 -20.19 18.08
C TRP A 59 -8.04 -20.45 16.67
N ALA A 60 -7.84 -21.65 16.08
CA ALA A 60 -8.35 -21.93 14.74
C ALA A 60 -9.89 -21.79 14.64
N PRO A 61 -10.71 -22.38 15.55
CA PRO A 61 -12.16 -22.14 15.56
C PRO A 61 -12.52 -20.66 15.79
N ALA A 62 -11.78 -19.97 16.67
CA ALA A 62 -12.01 -18.55 16.95
C ALA A 62 -11.73 -17.66 15.73
N ILE A 63 -10.65 -17.95 14.98
CA ILE A 63 -10.31 -17.27 13.72
C ILE A 63 -11.42 -17.49 12.70
N MET A 64 -11.89 -18.73 12.51
CA MET A 64 -12.99 -19.03 11.57
C MET A 64 -14.28 -18.28 11.94
N LEU A 65 -14.67 -18.28 13.21
CA LEU A 65 -15.84 -17.54 13.69
C LEU A 65 -15.69 -16.03 13.49
N ARG A 66 -14.50 -15.50 13.77
CA ARG A 66 -14.20 -14.08 13.60
C ARG A 66 -14.20 -13.69 12.13
N ALA A 67 -13.62 -14.51 11.24
CA ALA A 67 -13.62 -14.31 9.80
C ALA A 67 -15.06 -14.28 9.26
N ALA A 68 -15.88 -15.26 9.64
CA ALA A 68 -17.29 -15.27 9.24
C ALA A 68 -18.08 -14.05 9.76
N THR A 69 -17.85 -13.65 11.01
CA THR A 69 -18.50 -12.47 11.61
C THR A 69 -18.08 -11.18 10.91
N ASN A 70 -16.78 -11.02 10.65
CA ASN A 70 -16.27 -9.84 9.98
C ASN A 70 -16.73 -9.79 8.52
N ASN A 71 -16.76 -10.92 7.80
CA ASN A 71 -17.25 -10.97 6.43
C ASN A 71 -18.72 -10.55 6.33
N ARG A 72 -19.59 -11.00 7.26
CA ARG A 72 -20.97 -10.48 7.34
C ARG A 72 -21.03 -8.96 7.51
N ARG A 73 -20.07 -8.36 8.23
CA ARG A 73 -19.96 -6.90 8.36
C ARG A 73 -19.43 -6.25 7.09
N ALA A 74 -18.40 -6.81 6.46
CA ALA A 74 -17.86 -6.37 5.18
C ALA A 74 -18.95 -6.28 4.11
N LYS A 75 -19.81 -7.30 4.00
CA LYS A 75 -20.97 -7.27 3.09
C LYS A 75 -21.91 -6.08 3.33
N ARG A 76 -22.15 -5.72 4.59
CA ARG A 76 -22.96 -4.53 4.93
C ARG A 76 -22.24 -3.24 4.58
N LEU A 77 -20.93 -3.20 4.75
CA LEU A 77 -20.13 -2.03 4.41
C LEU A 77 -20.07 -1.80 2.92
N ALA A 78 -19.81 -2.84 2.12
CA ALA A 78 -19.90 -2.78 0.66
C ALA A 78 -21.29 -2.26 0.22
N ALA A 79 -22.37 -2.78 0.81
CA ALA A 79 -23.72 -2.29 0.52
C ALA A 79 -23.95 -0.82 0.93
N SER A 80 -23.25 -0.32 1.95
CA SER A 80 -23.36 1.07 2.43
C SER A 80 -22.33 2.04 1.82
N PHE A 81 -21.32 1.53 1.13
CA PHE A 81 -20.22 2.32 0.58
C PHE A 81 -20.70 3.38 -0.42
N PRO A 82 -21.69 3.11 -1.30
CA PRO A 82 -22.31 4.14 -2.12
C PRO A 82 -22.86 5.33 -1.32
N ALA A 83 -23.40 5.10 -0.11
CA ALA A 83 -23.88 6.19 0.74
C ALA A 83 -22.73 7.06 1.28
N GLN A 84 -21.55 6.47 1.51
CA GLN A 84 -20.35 7.22 1.86
C GLN A 84 -19.90 8.09 0.70
N LEU A 85 -19.88 7.55 -0.53
CA LEU A 85 -19.53 8.32 -1.73
C LEU A 85 -20.52 9.46 -1.98
N ARG A 86 -21.82 9.26 -1.76
CA ARG A 86 -22.82 10.34 -1.84
C ARG A 86 -22.65 11.39 -0.75
N ALA A 87 -22.28 10.99 0.47
CA ALA A 87 -21.94 11.93 1.53
C ALA A 87 -20.75 12.79 1.10
N ILE A 88 -19.68 12.15 0.61
CA ILE A 88 -18.51 12.84 0.05
C ILE A 88 -18.97 13.77 -1.05
N ALA A 89 -19.67 13.30 -2.08
CA ALA A 89 -20.13 14.13 -3.21
C ALA A 89 -20.88 15.39 -2.75
N ALA A 90 -21.70 15.28 -1.69
CA ALA A 90 -22.45 16.38 -1.09
C ALA A 90 -21.64 17.24 -0.08
N GLY A 91 -20.32 17.09 -0.01
CA GLY A 91 -19.44 17.85 0.88
C GLY A 91 -19.54 17.45 2.36
N ARG A 92 -20.07 16.26 2.67
CA ARG A 92 -20.22 15.73 4.03
C ARG A 92 -19.17 14.66 4.32
N ALA A 93 -18.78 14.56 5.58
CA ALA A 93 -17.92 13.47 6.04
C ALA A 93 -18.68 12.12 5.99
N PRO A 94 -18.02 11.03 5.55
CA PRO A 94 -18.61 9.70 5.62
C PRO A 94 -18.65 9.20 7.07
N ALA A 95 -19.31 8.06 7.29
CA ALA A 95 -19.43 7.48 8.61
C ALA A 95 -18.05 7.01 9.13
N ALA A 96 -17.80 7.19 10.43
CA ALA A 96 -16.64 6.61 11.11
C ALA A 96 -16.55 5.09 10.88
N PRO A 97 -15.35 4.47 10.92
CA PRO A 97 -14.09 5.02 11.45
C PRO A 97 -13.21 5.79 10.45
N SER A 98 -13.44 5.66 9.14
CA SER A 98 -12.72 6.42 8.12
C SER A 98 -13.62 7.56 7.64
N ASN A 99 -13.34 8.77 8.10
CA ASN A 99 -14.21 9.92 7.89
C ASN A 99 -13.46 11.22 7.58
N LYS A 100 -12.13 11.16 7.46
CA LYS A 100 -11.33 12.32 7.07
C LYS A 100 -11.27 12.42 5.56
N VAL A 101 -12.00 13.39 5.03
CA VAL A 101 -12.02 13.73 3.59
C VAL A 101 -11.34 15.07 3.40
N LEU A 102 -10.47 15.15 2.40
CA LEU A 102 -9.88 16.41 1.95
C LEU A 102 -10.13 16.56 0.45
N ASP A 103 -10.41 17.78 0.00
CA ASP A 103 -10.61 18.06 -1.41
C ASP A 103 -9.26 18.31 -2.11
N ILE A 104 -9.16 17.82 -3.35
CA ILE A 104 -8.08 18.13 -4.29
C ILE A 104 -8.77 18.65 -5.57
N PRO A 105 -8.27 19.73 -6.21
CA PRO A 105 -8.79 20.18 -7.49
C PRO A 105 -8.72 19.05 -8.53
N ALA A 106 -9.81 18.81 -9.24
CA ALA A 106 -9.86 17.80 -10.29
C ALA A 106 -9.00 18.19 -11.49
N GLU A 107 -8.70 19.48 -11.68
CA GLU A 107 -7.94 19.99 -12.83
C GLU A 107 -6.41 19.78 -12.71
N ILE A 108 -5.96 19.12 -11.65
CA ILE A 108 -4.55 18.89 -11.37
C ILE A 108 -3.97 17.74 -12.22
N ARG A 109 -2.65 17.77 -12.44
CA ARG A 109 -1.88 16.58 -12.86
C ARG A 109 -1.38 15.86 -11.62
N LEU A 110 -1.86 14.66 -11.38
CA LEU A 110 -1.59 13.87 -10.17
C LEU A 110 -1.14 12.46 -10.55
N VAL A 111 -0.01 12.01 -10.00
CA VAL A 111 0.38 10.60 -10.05
C VAL A 111 0.08 9.94 -8.71
N VAL A 112 -0.55 8.77 -8.74
CA VAL A 112 -0.95 8.00 -7.56
C VAL A 112 -0.18 6.67 -7.51
N PHE A 113 0.40 6.36 -6.36
CA PHE A 113 1.03 5.07 -6.05
C PHE A 113 0.44 4.51 -4.77
N SER A 114 0.21 3.21 -4.68
CA SER A 114 -0.28 2.51 -3.48
C SER A 114 0.64 1.35 -3.10
N ASP A 115 0.45 0.72 -1.95
CA ASP A 115 1.05 -0.60 -1.66
C ASP A 115 2.60 -0.62 -1.75
N LEU A 116 3.26 0.52 -1.49
CA LEU A 116 4.71 0.62 -1.61
C LEU A 116 5.48 -0.14 -0.52
N HIS A 117 4.81 -0.50 0.59
CA HIS A 117 5.30 -1.32 1.69
C HIS A 117 6.77 -1.05 2.08
N ARG A 118 7.12 0.23 2.27
CA ARG A 118 8.45 0.64 2.72
C ARG A 118 8.72 0.05 4.09
N CYS A 119 9.73 -0.80 4.13
CA CYS A 119 10.10 -1.55 5.32
C CYS A 119 11.41 -1.07 5.90
N VAL A 120 11.67 -1.50 7.13
CA VAL A 120 13.00 -1.47 7.72
C VAL A 120 13.93 -2.44 7.00
N SER A 121 15.22 -2.21 7.18
CA SER A 121 16.25 -3.05 6.61
C SER A 121 16.17 -4.48 7.20
N GLY A 122 16.25 -5.52 6.37
CA GLY A 122 16.27 -6.91 6.82
C GLY A 122 15.73 -7.83 5.74
N ARG A 123 15.34 -9.06 6.13
CA ARG A 123 14.67 -9.98 5.22
C ARG A 123 13.27 -9.50 4.79
N VAL A 124 12.60 -8.73 5.65
CA VAL A 124 11.29 -8.11 5.38
C VAL A 124 11.38 -6.86 4.49
N ASP A 125 12.57 -6.47 4.03
CA ASP A 125 12.76 -5.32 3.13
C ASP A 125 12.30 -5.67 1.71
N TRP A 126 10.98 -5.84 1.52
CA TRP A 126 10.37 -6.26 0.26
C TRP A 126 10.77 -5.36 -0.90
N PRO A 127 10.70 -4.01 -0.81
CA PRO A 127 11.06 -3.16 -1.94
C PRO A 127 12.53 -3.30 -2.37
N ALA A 128 13.44 -3.61 -1.43
CA ALA A 128 14.83 -3.90 -1.80
C ALA A 128 14.95 -5.24 -2.55
N ARG A 129 14.19 -6.25 -2.12
CA ARG A 129 14.21 -7.60 -2.72
C ARG A 129 13.52 -7.65 -4.08
N GLN A 130 12.46 -6.86 -4.24
CA GLN A 130 11.77 -6.60 -5.52
C GLN A 130 12.54 -5.61 -6.41
N ARG A 131 13.68 -5.07 -5.96
CA ARG A 131 14.50 -4.11 -6.73
C ARG A 131 13.73 -2.84 -7.15
N THR A 132 12.73 -2.43 -6.39
CA THR A 132 11.83 -1.32 -6.71
C THR A 132 12.26 0.01 -6.06
N LYS A 133 13.08 0.00 -5.00
CA LYS A 133 13.48 1.24 -4.30
C LYS A 133 14.08 2.30 -5.22
N GLN A 134 15.11 1.90 -5.94
CA GLN A 134 15.86 2.83 -6.79
C GLN A 134 15.04 3.26 -8.01
N LEU A 135 14.25 2.32 -8.57
CA LEU A 135 13.29 2.60 -9.63
C LEU A 135 12.28 3.67 -9.19
N TYR A 136 11.73 3.55 -7.97
CA TYR A 136 10.79 4.53 -7.45
C TYR A 136 11.41 5.92 -7.32
N GLU A 137 12.66 5.99 -6.84
CA GLU A 137 13.39 7.26 -6.76
C GLU A 137 13.51 7.97 -8.12
N ASP A 138 13.72 7.21 -9.20
CA ASP A 138 13.85 7.77 -10.54
C ASP A 138 12.51 8.21 -11.13
N VAL A 139 11.48 7.39 -10.91
CA VAL A 139 10.11 7.71 -11.31
C VAL A 139 9.62 8.98 -10.59
N LEU A 140 9.96 9.15 -9.31
CA LEU A 140 9.68 10.38 -8.57
C LEU A 140 10.35 11.61 -9.21
N GLU A 141 11.59 11.49 -9.68
CA GLU A 141 12.28 12.60 -10.34
C GLU A 141 11.66 12.92 -11.71
N TYR A 142 11.22 11.91 -12.47
CA TYR A 142 10.50 12.10 -13.72
C TYR A 142 9.22 12.93 -13.52
N TYR A 143 8.32 12.48 -12.63
CA TYR A 143 7.07 13.20 -12.37
C TYR A 143 7.31 14.58 -11.75
N ALA A 144 8.35 14.71 -10.91
CA ALA A 144 8.72 16.00 -10.34
C ALA A 144 9.18 17.02 -11.38
N ALA A 145 9.87 16.57 -12.43
CA ALA A 145 10.42 17.41 -13.50
C ALA A 145 9.34 17.96 -14.43
N ASP A 146 8.24 17.23 -14.62
CA ASP A 146 7.10 17.62 -15.45
C ASP A 146 5.91 18.18 -14.62
N ASP A 147 6.24 18.76 -13.46
CA ASP A 147 5.32 19.45 -12.55
C ASP A 147 4.07 18.66 -12.07
N TRP A 148 4.11 17.33 -12.10
CA TRP A 148 3.06 16.49 -11.49
C TRP A 148 3.02 16.60 -9.96
N SER A 149 1.83 16.50 -9.39
CA SER A 149 1.64 16.24 -7.96
C SER A 149 1.72 14.76 -7.66
N LEU A 150 2.04 14.40 -6.42
CA LEU A 150 2.17 13.03 -5.95
C LEU A 150 1.11 12.71 -4.89
N CYS A 151 0.36 11.62 -5.08
CA CYS A 151 -0.43 11.00 -4.04
C CYS A 151 0.13 9.61 -3.71
N GLU A 152 0.44 9.39 -2.44
CA GLU A 152 0.73 8.06 -1.91
C GLU A 152 -0.54 7.49 -1.25
N ASN A 153 -1.20 6.55 -1.91
CA ASN A 153 -2.51 6.01 -1.58
C ASN A 153 -2.44 4.77 -0.66
N GLY A 154 -2.00 4.97 0.59
CA GLY A 154 -2.03 3.95 1.64
C GLY A 154 -1.02 2.81 1.48
N ASP A 155 -0.79 2.08 2.57
CA ASP A 155 0.17 0.97 2.68
C ASP A 155 1.59 1.35 2.24
N ILE A 156 2.03 2.51 2.72
CA ILE A 156 3.32 3.10 2.33
C ILE A 156 4.42 2.77 3.33
N GLU A 157 4.21 2.97 4.64
CA GLU A 157 5.11 2.42 5.67
C GLU A 157 4.51 1.17 6.24
N ASP A 158 5.26 0.07 6.22
CA ASP A 158 4.74 -1.17 6.74
C ASP A 158 5.01 -1.31 8.25
N TYR A 159 3.96 -1.18 9.06
CA TYR A 159 4.05 -1.42 10.51
C TYR A 159 3.59 -2.83 10.91
N TRP A 160 3.04 -3.60 9.97
CA TRP A 160 2.54 -4.96 10.20
C TRP A 160 3.63 -6.00 9.97
N LEU A 161 4.57 -5.71 9.05
CA LEU A 161 5.75 -6.51 8.82
C LEU A 161 6.69 -6.44 10.04
N VAL A 162 7.00 -7.62 10.58
CA VAL A 162 7.79 -7.81 11.80
C VAL A 162 8.81 -8.92 11.59
N GLY A 163 9.85 -8.97 12.41
CA GLY A 163 10.93 -9.95 12.22
C GLY A 163 11.86 -9.59 11.06
N GLY A 164 12.43 -10.60 10.41
CA GLY A 164 13.41 -10.46 9.34
C GLY A 164 14.80 -9.95 9.77
N SER A 165 14.97 -9.62 11.05
CA SER A 165 16.20 -9.14 11.69
C SER A 165 16.05 -9.14 13.21
N THR A 166 17.16 -8.96 13.94
CA THR A 166 17.16 -8.76 15.40
C THR A 166 16.36 -7.51 15.76
N TYR A 167 16.54 -6.42 14.99
CA TYR A 167 15.71 -5.22 15.13
C TYR A 167 14.22 -5.53 15.00
N GLY A 168 13.81 -6.26 13.96
CA GLY A 168 12.41 -6.59 13.72
C GLY A 168 11.80 -7.46 14.82
N ALA A 169 12.57 -8.36 15.43
CA ALA A 169 12.14 -9.15 16.59
C ALA A 169 11.92 -8.27 17.84
N VAL A 170 12.82 -7.31 18.10
CA VAL A 170 12.68 -6.36 19.21
C VAL A 170 11.50 -5.42 18.99
N TYR A 171 11.29 -4.94 17.76
CA TYR A 171 10.11 -4.16 17.39
C TYR A 171 8.82 -4.94 17.66
N ASP A 172 8.73 -6.20 17.23
CA ASP A 172 7.55 -7.06 17.47
C ASP A 172 7.26 -7.21 18.97
N ALA A 173 8.29 -7.52 19.78
CA ALA A 173 8.15 -7.66 21.22
C ALA A 173 7.68 -6.36 21.90
N LEU A 174 8.30 -5.22 21.57
CA LEU A 174 7.90 -3.91 22.09
C LEU A 174 6.48 -3.54 21.67
N ARG A 175 6.10 -3.86 20.42
CA ARG A 175 4.75 -3.62 19.88
C ARG A 175 3.71 -4.45 20.62
N MET A 176 3.99 -5.73 20.89
CA MET A 176 3.10 -6.62 21.65
C MET A 176 2.92 -6.16 23.10
N VAL A 177 4.02 -5.84 23.80
CA VAL A 177 3.98 -5.34 25.19
C VAL A 177 3.28 -3.98 25.25
N GLY A 178 3.61 -3.08 24.33
CA GLY A 178 2.98 -1.77 24.21
C GLY A 178 1.48 -1.86 23.94
N ALA A 179 1.05 -2.78 23.07
CA ALA A 179 -0.36 -3.03 22.81
C ALA A 179 -1.09 -3.60 24.05
N ALA A 180 -0.45 -4.49 24.81
CA ALA A 180 -1.00 -5.00 26.06
C ALA A 180 -1.18 -3.89 27.11
N LEU A 181 -0.17 -3.02 27.28
CA LEU A 181 -0.24 -1.87 28.19
C LEU A 181 -1.27 -0.82 27.75
N ALA A 182 -1.43 -0.62 26.45
CA ALA A 182 -2.41 0.32 25.89
C ALA A 182 -3.86 -0.06 26.27
N ARG A 183 -4.16 -1.36 26.48
CA ARG A 183 -5.48 -1.81 26.97
C ARG A 183 -5.81 -1.28 28.36
N TYR A 184 -4.79 -0.91 29.15
CA TYR A 184 -4.93 -0.31 30.48
C TYR A 184 -4.72 1.22 30.45
N GLY A 185 -4.82 1.86 29.27
CA GLY A 185 -4.64 3.30 29.11
C GLY A 185 -3.18 3.77 29.02
N HIS A 186 -2.21 2.87 29.06
CA HIS A 186 -0.78 3.20 28.99
C HIS A 186 -0.25 3.14 27.55
N THR A 187 -0.49 4.20 26.78
CA THR A 187 -0.18 4.25 25.34
C THR A 187 1.22 4.76 24.99
N ALA A 188 2.05 5.12 25.98
CA ALA A 188 3.36 5.74 25.75
C ALA A 188 4.34 4.78 25.05
N LEU A 189 4.45 3.53 25.52
CA LEU A 189 5.37 2.56 24.95
C LEU A 189 5.09 2.30 23.47
N ILE A 190 3.85 1.93 23.14
CA ILE A 190 3.45 1.62 21.76
C ILE A 190 3.62 2.82 20.81
N THR A 191 3.35 4.03 21.28
CA THR A 191 3.49 5.25 20.47
C THR A 191 4.96 5.53 20.16
N GLU A 192 5.84 5.42 21.16
CA GLU A 192 7.29 5.59 20.94
C GLU A 192 7.88 4.44 20.12
N THR A 193 7.36 3.21 20.25
CA THR A 193 7.72 2.07 19.39
C THR A 193 7.41 2.35 17.93
N TYR A 194 6.20 2.84 17.60
CA TYR A 194 5.86 3.19 16.23
C TYR A 194 6.70 4.35 15.68
N LYS A 195 6.96 5.39 16.47
CA LYS A 195 7.86 6.49 16.05
C LYS A 195 9.28 6.00 15.75
N SER A 196 9.84 5.16 16.62
CA SER A 196 11.17 4.58 16.38
C SER A 196 11.17 3.65 15.17
N HIS A 197 10.07 2.97 14.89
CA HIS A 197 9.93 2.11 13.72
C HIS A 197 9.87 2.91 12.41
N LEU A 198 9.04 3.96 12.39
CA LEU A 198 9.00 4.94 11.32
C LEU A 198 10.39 5.52 11.02
N ASP A 199 11.13 5.93 12.06
CA ASP A 199 12.49 6.46 11.90
C ASP A 199 13.43 5.46 11.20
N ALA A 200 13.32 4.17 11.53
CA ALA A 200 14.10 3.12 10.89
C ALA A 200 13.66 2.85 9.45
N ILE A 201 12.35 2.94 9.15
CA ILE A 201 11.84 2.85 7.78
C ILE A 201 12.37 4.01 6.94
N VAL A 202 12.27 5.24 7.46
CA VAL A 202 12.75 6.45 6.79
C VAL A 202 14.25 6.34 6.52
N ALA A 203 15.04 5.91 7.51
CA ALA A 203 16.48 5.74 7.33
C ALA A 203 16.84 4.70 6.27
N ASN A 204 16.05 3.62 6.13
CA ASN A 204 16.26 2.58 5.12
C ASN A 204 15.75 2.96 3.71
N ASN A 205 15.08 4.10 3.58
CA ASN A 205 14.46 4.60 2.34
C ASN A 205 14.75 6.11 2.17
N ASP A 206 15.88 6.59 2.71
CA ASP A 206 16.21 8.00 2.84
C ASP A 206 16.22 8.75 1.50
N GLY A 207 16.69 8.10 0.43
CA GLY A 207 16.67 8.61 -0.93
C GLY A 207 15.26 8.92 -1.45
N ILE A 208 14.28 8.08 -1.10
CA ILE A 208 12.85 8.27 -1.45
C ILE A 208 12.26 9.44 -0.66
N TYR A 209 12.37 9.40 0.68
CA TYR A 209 11.84 10.46 1.55
C TYR A 209 12.46 11.83 1.25
N GLY A 210 13.77 11.87 0.97
CA GLY A 210 14.47 13.07 0.58
C GLY A 210 13.95 13.68 -0.72
N ARG A 211 13.65 12.85 -1.73
CA ARG A 211 13.06 13.30 -2.99
C ARG A 211 11.63 13.80 -2.81
N ILE A 212 10.78 13.05 -2.10
CA ILE A 212 9.40 13.47 -1.81
C ILE A 212 9.39 14.84 -1.14
N ARG A 213 10.18 15.00 -0.07
CA ARG A 213 10.28 16.26 0.65
C ARG A 213 10.70 17.42 -0.25
N ARG A 214 11.81 17.27 -0.97
CA ARG A 214 12.40 18.37 -1.78
C ARG A 214 11.61 18.68 -3.04
N ARG A 215 11.00 17.68 -3.68
CA ARG A 215 10.38 17.82 -5.00
C ARG A 215 8.87 18.04 -4.94
N PHE A 216 8.18 17.49 -3.94
CA PHE A 216 6.72 17.51 -3.86
C PHE A 216 6.22 18.25 -2.62
N ALA A 217 6.61 17.81 -1.42
CA ALA A 217 6.01 18.31 -0.18
C ALA A 217 6.30 19.80 0.08
N VAL A 218 7.55 20.25 -0.06
CA VAL A 218 7.92 21.68 0.10
C VAL A 218 7.20 22.57 -0.93
N LYS A 219 6.81 22.01 -2.08
CA LYS A 219 6.06 22.72 -3.11
C LYS A 219 4.53 22.63 -2.93
N GLY A 220 4.04 21.99 -1.86
CA GLY A 220 2.60 21.79 -1.64
C GLY A 220 1.94 20.80 -2.60
N ARG A 221 2.72 19.90 -3.22
CA ARG A 221 2.27 18.95 -4.27
C ARG A 221 2.32 17.49 -3.82
N TYR A 222 2.25 17.25 -2.51
CA TYR A 222 2.29 15.91 -1.93
C TYR A 222 1.04 15.64 -1.11
N PHE A 223 0.36 14.54 -1.40
CA PHE A 223 -0.89 14.10 -0.79
C PHE A 223 -0.74 12.66 -0.32
N ARG A 224 -1.45 12.30 0.75
CA ARG A 224 -1.35 10.95 1.29
C ARG A 224 -2.62 10.44 1.94
N THR A 225 -3.00 9.21 1.60
CA THR A 225 -4.05 8.48 2.31
C THR A 225 -3.46 7.48 3.32
N VAL A 226 -4.30 6.94 4.19
CA VAL A 226 -3.95 5.90 5.17
C VAL A 226 -4.56 4.55 4.74
N GLY A 227 -3.71 3.56 4.54
CA GLY A 227 -4.07 2.16 4.35
C GLY A 227 -4.10 1.38 5.68
N ASN A 228 -4.25 0.06 5.57
CA ASN A 228 -4.31 -0.81 6.74
C ASN A 228 -2.92 -1.02 7.37
N HIS A 229 -1.86 -1.12 6.57
CA HIS A 229 -0.48 -1.34 7.05
C HIS A 229 0.13 -0.10 7.71
N ASP A 230 -0.29 1.10 7.31
CA ASP A 230 0.19 2.37 7.86
C ASP A 230 -0.78 3.05 8.85
N ASN A 231 -1.76 2.30 9.34
CA ASN A 231 -2.73 2.77 10.34
C ASN A 231 -2.17 3.28 11.68
N PRO A 232 -0.92 3.01 12.10
CA PRO A 232 -0.35 3.72 13.26
C PRO A 232 -0.22 5.22 13.03
N ASN A 233 -0.18 5.69 11.77
CA ASN A 233 -0.20 7.11 11.42
C ASN A 233 -1.50 7.82 11.86
N ASN A 234 -2.58 7.10 12.18
CA ASN A 234 -3.78 7.70 12.78
C ASN A 234 -3.55 8.23 14.21
N ARG A 235 -2.42 7.91 14.84
CA ARG A 235 -2.03 8.51 16.13
C ARG A 235 -1.37 9.86 15.85
N PRO A 236 -1.85 10.97 16.46
CA PRO A 236 -1.31 12.31 16.20
C PRO A 236 0.22 12.38 16.34
N MET A 237 0.78 11.80 17.40
CA MET A 237 2.24 11.84 17.61
C MET A 237 3.07 11.03 16.58
N VAL A 238 2.47 10.07 15.89
CA VAL A 238 3.13 9.30 14.82
C VAL A 238 3.00 10.08 13.50
N ALA A 239 1.82 10.62 13.19
CA ALA A 239 1.61 11.55 12.08
C ALA A 239 2.54 12.76 12.15
N ASP A 240 2.66 13.40 13.33
CA ASP A 240 3.57 14.53 13.55
C ASP A 240 5.03 14.12 13.26
N ARG A 241 5.42 12.90 13.63
CA ARG A 241 6.76 12.38 13.36
C ARG A 241 6.98 12.14 11.85
N LEU A 242 5.98 11.65 11.14
CA LEU A 242 6.04 11.50 9.68
C LEU A 242 6.16 12.87 8.99
N GLN A 243 5.40 13.86 9.44
CA GLN A 243 5.48 15.24 8.94
C GLN A 243 6.83 15.90 9.26
N GLN A 244 7.50 15.54 10.35
CA GLN A 244 8.88 16.01 10.59
C GLN A 244 9.87 15.52 9.53
N HIS A 245 9.66 14.32 8.98
CA HIS A 245 10.52 13.76 7.94
C HIS A 245 10.22 14.32 6.55
N LEU A 246 8.94 14.50 6.21
CA LEU A 246 8.49 14.86 4.86
C LEU A 246 8.17 16.35 4.68
N GLY A 247 7.88 17.07 5.76
CA GLY A 247 7.26 18.40 5.73
C GLY A 247 5.75 18.35 6.02
N SER A 248 5.09 19.50 5.96
CA SER A 248 3.63 19.56 6.11
C SER A 248 2.95 19.05 4.85
N PHE A 249 2.00 18.13 5.01
CA PHE A 249 1.19 17.59 3.92
C PHE A 249 -0.19 17.13 4.44
N PRO A 250 -1.22 17.10 3.59
CA PRO A 250 -2.51 16.54 3.92
C PRO A 250 -2.46 15.01 4.05
N LEU A 251 -2.86 14.50 5.22
CA LEU A 251 -3.08 13.08 5.50
C LEU A 251 -4.59 12.84 5.67
N ALA A 252 -5.19 11.98 4.85
CA ALA A 252 -6.64 11.74 4.84
C ALA A 252 -7.00 10.25 4.74
N ASP A 253 -8.28 9.90 4.90
CA ASP A 253 -8.79 8.57 4.52
C ASP A 253 -9.25 8.57 3.05
N TYR A 254 -9.77 9.72 2.60
CA TYR A 254 -10.26 9.97 1.24
C TYR A 254 -9.75 11.30 0.71
N PHE A 255 -9.36 11.31 -0.56
CA PHE A 255 -9.32 12.55 -1.34
C PHE A 255 -10.48 12.62 -2.32
N ALA A 256 -11.17 13.74 -2.31
CA ALA A 256 -12.25 14.05 -3.25
C ALA A 256 -11.69 14.94 -4.37
N LEU A 257 -11.64 14.43 -5.60
CA LEU A 257 -11.23 15.18 -6.78
C LEU A 257 -12.43 15.98 -7.28
N ARG A 258 -12.40 17.31 -7.14
CA ARG A 258 -13.53 18.19 -7.48
C ARG A 258 -13.19 19.25 -8.50
N ASP A 259 -14.11 19.43 -9.43
CA ASP A 259 -14.12 20.60 -10.31
C ASP A 259 -14.34 21.90 -9.50
N ALA A 260 -13.98 23.03 -10.09
CA ALA A 260 -14.23 24.36 -9.52
C ALA A 260 -15.71 24.65 -9.18
N ASP A 261 -16.67 23.98 -9.83
CA ASP A 261 -18.11 24.10 -9.55
C ASP A 261 -18.60 23.20 -8.39
N GLY A 262 -17.68 22.43 -7.78
CA GLY A 262 -17.94 21.53 -6.66
C GLY A 262 -18.31 20.11 -7.07
N ARG A 263 -18.44 19.81 -8.37
CA ARG A 263 -18.77 18.47 -8.86
C ARG A 263 -17.63 17.49 -8.55
N LEU A 264 -18.00 16.36 -7.94
CA LEU A 264 -17.06 15.27 -7.65
C LEU A 264 -16.78 14.46 -8.93
N ARG A 265 -15.52 14.39 -9.34
CA ARG A 265 -15.05 13.61 -10.51
C ARG A 265 -14.44 12.27 -10.14
N GLY A 266 -13.80 12.20 -8.98
CA GLY A 266 -13.19 10.97 -8.50
C GLY A 266 -12.96 10.96 -7.00
N VAL A 267 -12.75 9.77 -6.47
CA VAL A 267 -12.37 9.53 -5.07
C VAL A 267 -11.14 8.66 -5.04
N ILE A 268 -10.10 9.13 -4.35
CA ILE A 268 -8.91 8.35 -4.01
C ILE A 268 -9.09 7.84 -2.60
N CYS A 269 -9.03 6.52 -2.42
CA CYS A 269 -8.86 5.91 -1.10
C CYS A 269 -8.14 4.57 -1.23
N HIS A 270 -7.56 4.07 -0.13
CA HIS A 270 -6.72 2.88 -0.23
C HIS A 270 -7.51 1.62 -0.64
N GLY A 271 -8.77 1.47 -0.19
CA GLY A 271 -9.66 0.38 -0.62
C GLY A 271 -10.00 -0.66 0.46
N HIS A 272 -9.28 -0.68 1.59
CA HIS A 272 -9.53 -1.60 2.70
C HIS A 272 -10.86 -1.38 3.46
N HIS A 273 -11.56 -0.26 3.22
CA HIS A 273 -12.73 0.16 4.00
C HIS A 273 -13.88 -0.88 4.07
N THR A 274 -14.06 -1.64 3.00
CA THR A 274 -15.12 -2.67 2.86
C THR A 274 -14.61 -4.09 3.07
N ASP A 275 -13.34 -4.25 3.48
CA ASP A 275 -12.67 -5.53 3.64
C ASP A 275 -13.07 -6.27 4.95
N GLY A 276 -13.12 -7.60 4.92
CA GLY A 276 -13.45 -8.43 6.09
C GLY A 276 -12.30 -8.64 7.08
N TRP A 277 -11.06 -8.51 6.63
CA TRP A 277 -9.85 -8.84 7.35
C TRP A 277 -9.01 -7.62 7.70
N ASN A 278 -9.11 -6.55 6.90
CA ASN A 278 -8.21 -5.39 6.94
C ASN A 278 -8.89 -4.06 7.23
N ALA A 279 -10.22 -3.99 7.16
CA ALA A 279 -10.93 -2.73 7.34
C ALA A 279 -10.64 -2.10 8.72
N PRO A 280 -10.75 -0.75 8.83
CA PRO A 280 -10.40 -0.08 10.06
C PRO A 280 -11.22 -0.59 11.25
N GLU A 281 -10.57 -0.66 12.41
CA GLU A 281 -11.07 -1.27 13.66
C GLU A 281 -11.34 -2.78 13.62
N ARG A 282 -11.15 -3.44 12.47
CA ARG A 282 -11.40 -4.88 12.27
C ARG A 282 -10.21 -5.64 11.69
N ASP A 283 -9.10 -4.94 11.51
CA ASP A 283 -7.85 -5.39 10.93
C ASP A 283 -7.06 -6.44 11.73
N ASN A 284 -7.57 -6.90 12.87
CA ASN A 284 -6.90 -7.90 13.70
C ASN A 284 -6.66 -9.23 12.98
N LEU A 285 -7.52 -9.62 12.02
CA LEU A 285 -7.32 -10.84 11.25
C LEU A 285 -6.19 -10.68 10.23
N GLY A 286 -6.18 -9.59 9.47
CA GLY A 286 -5.07 -9.23 8.59
C GLY A 286 -3.74 -9.18 9.34
N LYS A 287 -3.69 -8.41 10.44
CA LYS A 287 -2.51 -8.32 11.33
C LYS A 287 -2.03 -9.68 11.84
N LEU A 288 -2.96 -10.56 12.23
CA LEU A 288 -2.62 -11.89 12.71
C LEU A 288 -2.06 -12.76 11.57
N SER A 289 -2.69 -12.73 10.39
CA SER A 289 -2.24 -13.45 9.20
C SER A 289 -0.82 -13.03 8.82
N THR A 290 -0.57 -11.72 8.69
CA THR A 290 0.76 -11.16 8.42
C THR A 290 1.76 -11.54 9.50
N TRP A 291 1.37 -11.49 10.78
CA TRP A 291 2.27 -11.86 11.90
C TRP A 291 2.65 -13.36 11.88
N ILE A 292 1.73 -14.25 11.51
CA ILE A 292 2.01 -15.68 11.32
C ILE A 292 2.94 -15.87 10.12
N ALA A 293 2.63 -15.28 8.97
CA ALA A 293 3.45 -15.38 7.76
C ALA A 293 4.90 -14.96 8.02
N ASN A 294 5.11 -13.79 8.63
CA ASN A 294 6.44 -13.31 9.01
C ASN A 294 7.17 -14.24 9.98
N THR A 295 6.43 -14.83 10.93
CA THR A 295 6.99 -15.79 11.86
C THR A 295 7.49 -17.03 11.14
N LEU A 296 6.73 -17.56 10.17
CA LEU A 296 7.14 -18.72 9.39
C LEU A 296 8.38 -18.47 8.55
N ILE A 297 8.50 -17.28 7.95
CA ILE A 297 9.67 -16.86 7.15
C ILE A 297 10.96 -16.91 7.99
N ASP A 298 10.91 -16.50 9.25
CA ASP A 298 12.10 -16.40 10.12
C ASP A 298 12.49 -17.70 10.83
N VAL A 299 11.62 -18.72 10.81
CA VAL A 299 11.90 -20.02 11.44
C VAL A 299 12.94 -20.78 10.61
N PRO A 300 14.03 -21.27 11.24
CA PRO A 300 15.05 -22.02 10.53
C PRO A 300 14.49 -23.23 9.80
N ARG A 301 14.96 -23.45 8.56
CA ARG A 301 14.66 -24.63 7.72
C ARG A 301 13.21 -24.75 7.25
N LEU A 302 12.34 -23.78 7.50
CA LEU A 302 11.06 -23.66 6.81
C LEU A 302 11.26 -22.88 5.51
N ASN A 303 10.74 -23.43 4.41
CA ASN A 303 10.64 -22.74 3.13
C ASN A 303 9.17 -22.44 2.89
N THR A 304 8.75 -21.21 3.16
CA THR A 304 7.36 -20.77 3.03
C THR A 304 7.27 -19.59 2.07
N PRO A 305 6.16 -19.43 1.34
CA PRO A 305 5.94 -18.25 0.51
C PRO A 305 6.10 -16.98 1.35
N GLU A 306 6.88 -16.02 0.86
CA GLU A 306 7.28 -14.85 1.65
C GLU A 306 6.36 -13.63 1.44
N GLY A 307 5.19 -13.83 0.80
CA GLY A 307 4.25 -12.76 0.47
C GLY A 307 4.69 -11.86 -0.70
N LEU A 308 5.82 -12.17 -1.34
CA LEU A 308 6.24 -11.54 -2.59
C LEU A 308 5.38 -12.05 -3.75
N ALA A 309 5.26 -11.25 -4.81
CA ALA A 309 4.61 -11.66 -6.05
C ALA A 309 5.17 -13.01 -6.56
N GLU A 310 4.27 -13.80 -7.16
CA GLU A 310 4.66 -15.05 -7.81
C GLU A 310 5.71 -14.77 -8.91
N PRO A 311 6.75 -15.62 -9.04
CA PRO A 311 7.74 -15.45 -10.10
C PRO A 311 7.10 -15.32 -11.49
N GLY A 312 7.46 -14.26 -12.23
CA GLY A 312 6.95 -14.00 -13.58
C GLY A 312 5.66 -13.18 -13.62
N ALA A 313 5.16 -12.68 -12.48
CA ALA A 313 4.04 -11.74 -12.45
C ALA A 313 4.35 -10.44 -13.24
N GLU A 314 5.59 -9.95 -13.17
CA GLU A 314 6.08 -8.82 -13.94
C GLU A 314 6.08 -9.11 -15.45
N GLU A 315 6.49 -10.31 -15.84
CA GLU A 315 6.48 -10.72 -17.25
C GLU A 315 5.04 -10.84 -17.76
N ALA A 316 4.13 -11.39 -16.94
CA ALA A 316 2.72 -11.48 -17.29
C ALA A 316 2.10 -10.09 -17.49
N LEU A 317 2.42 -9.11 -16.63
CA LEU A 317 1.98 -7.72 -16.76
C LEU A 317 2.46 -7.09 -18.06
N LEU A 318 3.75 -7.20 -18.34
CA LEU A 318 4.38 -6.53 -19.49
C LEU A 318 4.21 -7.28 -20.82
N SER A 319 3.68 -8.51 -20.80
CA SER A 319 3.39 -9.29 -22.01
C SER A 319 1.90 -9.34 -22.36
N GLY A 320 1.06 -8.65 -21.60
CA GLY A 320 -0.37 -8.62 -21.83
C GLY A 320 -1.14 -9.86 -21.35
N ARG A 321 -0.59 -10.60 -20.39
CA ARG A 321 -1.17 -11.84 -19.85
C ARG A 321 -1.70 -11.70 -18.43
N PHE A 322 -1.50 -10.54 -17.79
CA PHE A 322 -1.90 -10.31 -16.41
C PHE A 322 -3.43 -10.19 -16.32
N PRO A 323 -4.10 -10.89 -15.40
CA PRO A 323 -5.56 -10.83 -15.28
C PRO A 323 -6.05 -9.42 -14.92
N ASP A 324 -7.16 -9.00 -15.53
CA ASP A 324 -7.86 -7.74 -15.23
C ASP A 324 -9.32 -8.05 -14.88
N ARG A 325 -9.52 -8.61 -13.69
CA ARG A 325 -10.81 -9.12 -13.20
C ARG A 325 -11.03 -8.68 -11.76
N LEU A 326 -12.28 -8.47 -11.41
CA LEU A 326 -12.67 -8.20 -10.03
C LEU A 326 -12.40 -9.40 -9.13
N ILE A 327 -11.91 -9.14 -7.94
CA ILE A 327 -11.67 -10.14 -6.92
C ILE A 327 -13.00 -10.61 -6.31
N GLU A 328 -13.19 -11.93 -6.29
CA GLU A 328 -14.22 -12.61 -5.51
C GLU A 328 -13.58 -13.34 -4.32
N VAL A 329 -14.24 -13.25 -3.17
CA VAL A 329 -13.80 -13.91 -1.93
C VAL A 329 -14.83 -14.93 -1.46
N ASN A 330 -14.39 -15.85 -0.58
CA ASN A 330 -15.29 -16.84 -0.03
C ASN A 330 -16.49 -16.17 0.69
N PRO A 331 -17.74 -16.54 0.35
CA PRO A 331 -18.92 -15.87 0.89
C PRO A 331 -19.14 -16.14 2.38
N THR A 332 -18.45 -17.12 2.96
CA THR A 332 -18.49 -17.41 4.39
C THR A 332 -17.38 -16.67 5.11
N PHE A 333 -16.12 -16.85 4.70
CA PHE A 333 -14.95 -16.39 5.48
C PHE A 333 -14.35 -15.06 5.01
N GLY A 334 -14.72 -14.57 3.82
CA GLY A 334 -14.26 -13.27 3.31
C GLY A 334 -12.78 -13.23 2.94
N ALA A 335 -12.23 -14.36 2.48
CA ALA A 335 -10.92 -14.43 1.86
C ALA A 335 -10.92 -15.49 0.73
N ASN A 336 -10.03 -15.38 -0.25
CA ASN A 336 -9.83 -16.39 -1.31
C ASN A 336 -8.50 -17.18 -1.11
N THR A 337 -8.16 -18.04 -2.07
CA THR A 337 -6.93 -18.86 -2.03
C THR A 337 -5.65 -18.08 -2.30
N SER A 338 -5.76 -16.89 -2.89
CA SER A 338 -4.67 -15.94 -3.11
C SER A 338 -4.46 -15.01 -1.91
N TYR A 339 -5.19 -15.25 -0.80
CA TYR A 339 -5.20 -14.44 0.41
C TYR A 339 -5.83 -13.04 0.26
N ASP A 340 -6.53 -12.77 -0.84
CA ASP A 340 -7.31 -11.54 -0.98
C ASP A 340 -8.55 -11.57 -0.10
N SER A 341 -8.90 -10.43 0.48
CA SER A 341 -10.02 -10.31 1.43
C SER A 341 -11.04 -9.22 1.09
N LEU A 342 -10.80 -8.48 -0.01
CA LEU A 342 -11.74 -7.51 -0.55
C LEU A 342 -12.64 -8.17 -1.60
N ASP A 343 -13.96 -8.12 -1.38
CA ASP A 343 -14.98 -8.57 -2.33
C ASP A 343 -15.29 -7.44 -3.34
N GLU A 344 -14.48 -7.31 -4.39
CA GLU A 344 -14.63 -6.27 -5.39
C GLU A 344 -15.88 -6.46 -6.26
N GLU A 345 -16.26 -7.71 -6.55
CA GLU A 345 -17.53 -8.04 -7.22
C GLU A 345 -18.73 -7.42 -6.50
N ARG A 346 -18.77 -7.59 -5.17
CA ARG A 346 -19.85 -7.03 -4.36
C ARG A 346 -19.79 -5.50 -4.28
N LEU A 347 -18.59 -4.92 -4.28
CA LEU A 347 -18.43 -3.48 -4.29
C LEU A 347 -18.93 -2.89 -5.62
N PHE A 348 -18.53 -3.49 -6.74
CA PHE A 348 -18.99 -3.14 -8.08
C PHE A 348 -20.52 -3.21 -8.19
N ASP A 349 -21.13 -4.32 -7.77
CA ASP A 349 -22.58 -4.48 -7.77
C ASP A 349 -23.30 -3.40 -6.95
N ALA A 350 -22.72 -2.99 -5.81
CA ALA A 350 -23.29 -1.94 -4.99
C ALA A 350 -23.18 -0.56 -5.66
N ILE A 351 -22.10 -0.28 -6.36
CA ILE A 351 -21.85 0.98 -7.07
C ILE A 351 -22.78 1.11 -8.29
N GLU A 352 -22.86 0.06 -9.09
CA GLU A 352 -23.75 -0.02 -10.27
C GLU A 352 -25.21 0.15 -9.90
N ARG A 353 -25.69 -0.59 -8.87
CA ARG A 353 -27.08 -0.50 -8.40
C ARG A 353 -27.47 0.92 -7.98
N GLU A 354 -26.51 1.67 -7.46
CA GLU A 354 -26.72 3.01 -6.91
C GLU A 354 -26.44 4.13 -7.92
N GLY A 355 -26.14 3.79 -9.18
CA GLY A 355 -25.94 4.74 -10.27
C GLY A 355 -24.71 5.63 -10.07
N LEU A 356 -23.63 5.09 -9.48
CA LEU A 356 -22.38 5.81 -9.24
C LEU A 356 -21.27 5.42 -10.23
N GLY A 357 -21.61 4.78 -11.35
CA GLY A 357 -20.65 4.30 -12.35
C GLY A 357 -19.87 5.41 -13.07
N ASP A 358 -20.36 6.65 -13.05
CA ASP A 358 -19.68 7.81 -13.66
C ASP A 358 -18.56 8.39 -12.78
N LEU A 359 -18.46 7.98 -11.51
CA LEU A 359 -17.44 8.44 -10.58
C LEU A 359 -16.18 7.60 -10.69
N TRP A 360 -15.01 8.23 -10.86
CA TRP A 360 -13.73 7.53 -10.77
C TRP A 360 -13.45 7.04 -9.36
N LEU A 361 -13.21 5.73 -9.21
CA LEU A 361 -12.66 5.13 -8.01
C LEU A 361 -11.20 4.74 -8.24
N ILE A 362 -10.32 5.39 -7.47
CA ILE A 362 -8.87 5.25 -7.55
C ILE A 362 -8.43 4.54 -6.27
N LEU A 363 -8.11 3.25 -6.39
CA LEU A 363 -7.87 2.36 -5.26
C LEU A 363 -6.41 1.84 -5.19
N GLY A 364 -6.12 1.13 -4.11
CA GLY A 364 -4.92 0.34 -3.84
C GLY A 364 -5.32 -0.99 -3.20
N HIS A 365 -4.59 -1.43 -2.17
CA HIS A 365 -4.96 -2.48 -1.20
C HIS A 365 -4.92 -3.92 -1.73
N THR A 366 -5.36 -4.15 -2.96
CA THR A 366 -5.45 -5.50 -3.52
C THR A 366 -4.10 -6.01 -4.02
N HIS A 367 -3.08 -5.14 -4.11
CA HIS A 367 -1.77 -5.45 -4.70
C HIS A 367 -1.83 -5.82 -6.21
N PHE A 368 -2.99 -5.69 -6.85
CA PHE A 368 -3.16 -5.94 -8.28
C PHE A 368 -3.38 -4.64 -9.02
N ALA A 369 -2.55 -4.40 -10.04
CA ALA A 369 -2.81 -3.37 -11.01
C ALA A 369 -4.06 -3.76 -11.81
N ALA A 370 -5.01 -2.83 -11.96
CA ALA A 370 -6.24 -3.06 -12.70
C ALA A 370 -6.79 -1.74 -13.26
N THR A 371 -7.41 -1.77 -14.44
CA THR A 371 -8.07 -0.60 -15.03
C THR A 371 -9.29 -1.04 -15.81
N ALA A 372 -10.47 -0.57 -15.42
CA ALA A 372 -11.73 -1.06 -15.97
C ALA A 372 -11.85 -2.61 -15.98
N PRO A 373 -11.60 -3.29 -14.84
CA PRO A 373 -11.63 -4.75 -14.75
C PRO A 373 -13.01 -5.34 -15.07
N LEU A 374 -13.01 -6.61 -15.50
CA LEU A 374 -14.23 -7.36 -15.74
C LEU A 374 -14.75 -8.06 -14.49
N SER A 375 -16.06 -7.95 -14.27
CA SER A 375 -16.80 -8.83 -13.36
C SER A 375 -16.91 -10.25 -13.94
N LYS A 376 -17.21 -11.21 -13.08
CA LYS A 376 -17.54 -12.60 -13.45
C LYS A 376 -18.74 -12.73 -14.40
N THR A 377 -19.58 -11.69 -14.46
CA THR A 377 -20.72 -11.61 -15.38
C THR A 377 -20.36 -11.03 -16.75
N GLY A 378 -19.11 -10.62 -16.96
CA GLY A 378 -18.63 -9.98 -18.19
C GLY A 378 -18.94 -8.48 -18.27
N ARG A 379 -19.56 -7.88 -17.24
CA ARG A 379 -19.72 -6.43 -17.13
C ARG A 379 -18.40 -5.78 -16.71
N ARG A 380 -18.11 -4.60 -17.25
CA ARG A 380 -16.88 -3.85 -17.03
C ARG A 380 -17.12 -2.71 -16.03
N TRP A 381 -16.13 -2.40 -15.20
CA TRP A 381 -16.18 -1.26 -14.29
C TRP A 381 -15.41 -0.05 -14.84
N ASP A 382 -16.00 0.66 -15.81
CA ASP A 382 -15.33 1.67 -16.65
C ASP A 382 -14.55 2.76 -15.89
N ARG A 383 -15.01 3.17 -14.72
CA ARG A 383 -14.41 4.24 -13.90
C ARG A 383 -13.72 3.68 -12.66
N TYR A 384 -13.05 2.55 -12.79
CA TYR A 384 -12.23 1.94 -11.75
C TYR A 384 -10.76 1.88 -12.19
N VAL A 385 -9.85 2.23 -11.30
CA VAL A 385 -8.42 1.99 -11.49
C VAL A 385 -7.74 1.69 -10.15
N ASN A 386 -6.82 0.74 -10.16
CA ASN A 386 -6.01 0.34 -9.01
C ASN A 386 -4.54 0.27 -9.41
N SER A 387 -3.68 0.93 -8.65
CA SER A 387 -2.25 0.91 -8.95
C SER A 387 -1.61 -0.40 -8.54
N GLY A 388 -1.97 -0.97 -7.39
CA GLY A 388 -1.30 -2.16 -6.84
C GLY A 388 0.23 -2.04 -6.84
N SER A 389 0.78 -0.86 -6.53
CA SER A 389 2.18 -0.55 -6.82
C SER A 389 3.15 -1.37 -5.99
N GLY A 390 4.38 -1.55 -6.48
CA GLY A 390 5.51 -1.97 -5.64
C GLY A 390 5.57 -3.44 -5.23
N VAL A 391 4.63 -4.28 -5.67
CA VAL A 391 4.59 -5.71 -5.31
C VAL A 391 5.29 -6.61 -6.35
N ASN A 392 5.34 -6.19 -7.61
CA ASN A 392 6.01 -6.93 -8.67
C ASN A 392 7.53 -6.73 -8.65
N ASP A 393 8.29 -7.76 -9.05
CA ASP A 393 9.74 -7.68 -9.08
C ASP A 393 10.22 -6.80 -10.25
N GLY A 394 10.97 -5.75 -9.93
CA GLY A 394 11.57 -4.82 -10.90
C GLY A 394 10.57 -3.89 -11.61
N VAL A 395 9.30 -3.88 -11.22
CA VAL A 395 8.24 -3.08 -11.84
C VAL A 395 7.47 -2.30 -10.77
N ILE A 396 7.19 -1.02 -11.04
CA ILE A 396 6.27 -0.20 -10.25
C ILE A 396 5.16 0.31 -11.15
N THR A 397 3.93 0.10 -10.73
CA THR A 397 2.74 0.65 -11.38
C THR A 397 2.30 1.95 -10.73
N ALA A 398 1.65 2.83 -11.48
CA ALA A 398 1.14 4.11 -11.03
C ALA A 398 -0.15 4.48 -11.77
N ILE A 399 -0.92 5.39 -11.21
CA ILE A 399 -2.07 5.98 -11.89
C ILE A 399 -1.76 7.43 -12.21
N GLU A 400 -1.82 7.78 -13.48
CA GLU A 400 -1.75 9.16 -13.94
C GLU A 400 -3.16 9.72 -14.10
N TRP A 401 -3.50 10.71 -13.29
CA TRP A 401 -4.67 11.56 -13.44
C TRP A 401 -4.23 12.88 -14.07
N ASP A 402 -4.60 13.09 -15.33
CA ASP A 402 -4.40 14.36 -16.02
C ASP A 402 -5.72 15.12 -16.12
N GLY A 403 -5.93 16.02 -15.18
CA GLY A 403 -7.12 16.87 -15.09
C GLY A 403 -7.07 18.14 -15.95
N SER A 404 -6.02 18.37 -16.73
CA SER A 404 -5.84 19.65 -17.43
C SER A 404 -6.89 19.95 -18.52
N GLY A 405 -7.63 18.91 -18.97
CA GLY A 405 -8.72 19.02 -19.93
C GLY A 405 -10.11 19.18 -19.29
N THR A 406 -11.16 19.21 -20.12
CA THR A 406 -12.57 19.25 -19.66
C THR A 406 -13.01 17.95 -18.99
N GLU A 407 -12.45 16.83 -19.46
CA GLU A 407 -12.57 15.50 -18.86
C GLU A 407 -11.19 15.01 -18.42
N PRO A 408 -11.06 14.48 -17.20
CA PRO A 408 -9.79 13.95 -16.74
C PRO A 408 -9.42 12.70 -17.54
N VAL A 409 -8.16 12.65 -17.97
CA VAL A 409 -7.60 11.45 -18.58
C VAL A 409 -6.91 10.63 -17.51
N VAL A 410 -7.39 9.42 -17.28
CA VAL A 410 -6.87 8.51 -16.25
C VAL A 410 -6.18 7.33 -16.93
N ARG A 411 -4.92 7.08 -16.58
CA ARG A 411 -4.12 5.99 -17.15
C ARG A 411 -3.45 5.18 -16.06
N LEU A 412 -3.54 3.85 -16.17
CA LEU A 412 -2.66 2.95 -15.44
C LEU A 412 -1.34 2.83 -16.22
N VAL A 413 -0.21 3.00 -15.53
CA VAL A 413 1.11 2.91 -16.14
C VAL A 413 2.03 1.98 -15.34
N GLY A 414 2.90 1.26 -16.03
CA GLY A 414 3.98 0.47 -15.47
C GLY A 414 5.35 1.08 -15.79
N TRP A 415 6.25 1.05 -14.81
CA TRP A 415 7.62 1.53 -14.93
C TRP A 415 8.60 0.41 -14.62
N MET A 416 9.68 0.33 -15.39
CA MET A 416 10.82 -0.54 -15.12
C MET A 416 12.13 0.09 -15.63
N LEU A 417 13.27 -0.49 -15.30
CA LEU A 417 14.53 -0.15 -15.98
C LEU A 417 14.50 -0.68 -17.42
N ALA A 418 14.80 0.18 -18.39
CA ALA A 418 14.84 -0.22 -19.79
C ALA A 418 15.98 -1.21 -20.06
N THR A 419 15.70 -2.21 -20.89
CA THR A 419 16.69 -3.17 -21.40
C THR A 419 16.62 -3.18 -22.93
N PRO A 420 17.64 -3.73 -23.63
CA PRO A 420 17.60 -3.83 -25.09
C PRO A 420 16.38 -4.57 -25.64
N ASP A 421 15.77 -5.46 -24.84
CA ASP A 421 14.62 -6.27 -25.23
C ASP A 421 13.27 -5.65 -24.81
N THR A 422 13.28 -4.48 -24.17
CA THR A 422 12.04 -3.77 -23.82
C THR A 422 11.40 -3.13 -25.05
N SER A 423 10.06 -3.21 -25.16
CA SER A 423 9.26 -2.48 -26.15
C SER A 423 8.23 -1.57 -25.47
N PRO A 424 8.67 -0.50 -24.79
CA PRO A 424 7.80 0.41 -24.05
C PRO A 424 7.08 1.43 -24.95
N ASP A 425 6.08 2.13 -24.39
CA ASP A 425 5.49 3.30 -25.06
C ASP A 425 6.47 4.49 -25.07
N ALA A 426 7.32 4.57 -24.05
CA ALA A 426 8.35 5.60 -23.95
C ALA A 426 9.58 5.09 -23.20
N ILE A 427 10.75 5.55 -23.65
CA ILE A 427 12.00 5.48 -22.88
C ILE A 427 12.32 6.87 -22.36
N VAL A 428 12.45 6.99 -21.06
CA VAL A 428 12.79 8.22 -20.36
C VAL A 428 14.17 8.08 -19.76
N VAL A 429 15.00 9.12 -19.86
CA VAL A 429 16.29 9.16 -19.16
C VAL A 429 16.09 9.92 -17.85
N SER A 430 16.31 9.26 -16.72
CA SER A 430 16.28 9.89 -15.40
C SER A 430 17.43 10.90 -15.24
N PRO A 431 17.35 11.86 -14.29
CA PRO A 431 18.41 12.85 -14.10
C PRO A 431 19.80 12.29 -13.81
N ASP A 432 19.90 11.05 -13.33
CA ASP A 432 21.16 10.33 -13.09
C ASP A 432 21.59 9.42 -14.25
N GLY A 433 20.93 9.54 -15.41
CA GLY A 433 21.31 8.89 -16.65
C GLY A 433 20.81 7.46 -16.82
N ARG A 434 19.90 6.97 -15.96
CA ARG A 434 19.28 5.65 -16.14
C ARG A 434 18.14 5.73 -17.14
N HIS A 435 18.00 4.68 -17.94
CA HIS A 435 16.92 4.57 -18.89
C HIS A 435 15.75 3.84 -18.22
N LEU A 436 14.61 4.49 -18.16
CA LEU A 436 13.35 3.98 -17.65
C LEU A 436 12.44 3.66 -18.83
N ALA A 437 11.84 2.47 -18.81
CA ALA A 437 10.81 2.06 -19.74
C ALA A 437 9.44 2.32 -19.09
N ARG A 438 8.58 3.06 -19.80
CA ARG A 438 7.20 3.35 -19.41
C ARG A 438 6.24 2.53 -20.27
N TYR A 439 5.22 1.98 -19.65
CA TYR A 439 4.17 1.20 -20.30
C TYR A 439 2.79 1.74 -19.89
N VAL A 440 1.99 2.26 -20.80
CA VAL A 440 0.56 2.48 -20.57
C VAL A 440 -0.14 1.13 -20.63
N LEU A 441 -0.82 0.77 -19.56
CA LEU A 441 -1.56 -0.48 -19.43
C LEU A 441 -3.04 -0.19 -19.67
N GLU A 442 -3.64 -0.93 -20.60
CA GLU A 442 -5.06 -0.85 -20.94
C GLU A 442 -5.72 -2.21 -20.74
N HIS A 443 -7.03 -2.20 -20.54
CA HIS A 443 -7.80 -3.44 -20.51
C HIS A 443 -7.86 -4.06 -21.92
N ASP A 444 -7.78 -5.39 -21.99
CA ASP A 444 -7.95 -6.20 -23.20
C ASP A 444 -8.74 -7.45 -22.81
N GLY A 445 -10.06 -7.34 -22.89
CA GLY A 445 -10.97 -8.35 -22.36
C GLY A 445 -10.77 -8.54 -20.86
N ASP A 446 -10.30 -9.72 -20.47
CA ASP A 446 -10.06 -10.09 -19.08
C ASP A 446 -8.59 -9.98 -18.64
N ARG A 447 -7.79 -9.22 -19.39
CA ARG A 447 -6.36 -9.04 -19.18
C ARG A 447 -5.97 -7.58 -19.27
N LEU A 448 -4.85 -7.23 -18.63
CA LEU A 448 -4.14 -6.00 -18.90
C LEU A 448 -3.19 -6.22 -20.06
N ARG A 449 -3.08 -5.23 -20.94
CA ARG A 449 -2.17 -5.21 -22.07
C ARG A 449 -1.40 -3.89 -22.12
N PRO A 450 -0.06 -3.92 -22.28
CA PRO A 450 0.68 -2.72 -22.61
C PRO A 450 0.31 -2.23 -24.00
N LEU A 451 0.08 -0.94 -24.14
CA LEU A 451 0.00 -0.31 -25.44
C LEU A 451 1.28 -0.60 -26.23
N ALA A 452 1.12 -1.23 -27.39
CA ALA A 452 2.20 -1.34 -28.33
C ALA A 452 2.63 0.09 -28.70
N GLY A 453 3.95 0.33 -28.77
CA GLY A 453 4.51 1.59 -29.24
C GLY A 453 4.15 1.85 -30.71
N GLU A 454 2.90 2.16 -31.01
CA GLU A 454 2.57 2.95 -32.17
C GLU A 454 3.19 4.32 -31.91
N SER A 455 4.28 4.59 -32.63
CA SER A 455 4.84 5.93 -32.83
C SER A 455 3.76 6.99 -32.63
N ARG A 456 4.01 7.91 -31.68
CA ARG A 456 3.15 9.05 -31.32
C ARG A 456 2.57 9.80 -32.54
N ALA A 457 3.22 9.70 -33.71
CA ALA A 457 2.76 10.23 -34.98
C ALA A 457 1.45 9.62 -35.53
N ALA A 458 1.08 8.39 -35.17
CA ALA A 458 -0.12 7.74 -35.71
C ALA A 458 -1.42 8.16 -34.99
N ARG A 459 -1.35 8.46 -33.68
CA ARG A 459 -2.52 8.86 -32.88
C ARG A 459 -2.91 10.33 -33.06
N ASP A 460 -1.93 11.21 -33.26
CA ASP A 460 -2.20 12.64 -33.50
C ASP A 460 -2.81 12.91 -34.90
N MET A 461 -2.78 11.93 -35.80
CA MET A 461 -3.45 11.99 -37.11
C MET A 461 -4.88 11.41 -37.12
N ALA A 462 -5.31 10.72 -36.05
CA ALA A 462 -6.68 10.19 -35.94
C ALA A 462 -7.66 11.17 -35.27
N HIS A 463 -7.15 12.27 -34.71
CA HIS A 463 -7.91 13.32 -34.04
C HIS A 463 -7.67 14.73 -34.59
N ALA A 464 -7.00 14.85 -35.75
CA ALA A 464 -6.98 16.05 -36.58
C ALA A 464 -7.82 15.81 -37.82
#